data_AF-A0A1D1YGI1-F1
#
_entry.id   AF-A0A1D1YGI1-F1
#
_cell.length_a   1.000
_cell.length_b   1.000
_cell.length_c   1.000
_cell.angle_alpha   90.00
_cell.angle_beta   90.00
_cell.angle_gamma   90.00
#
_symmetry.space_group_name_H-M   'P 1'
#
loop_
_entity.id
_entity.type
_entity.pdbx_description
1 polymer ?
#
loop_
_entity_poly.entity_id
_entity_poly.type
_entity_poly.pdbx_seq_one_letter_code
_entity_poly.pdbx_strand_id
1 'polypeptide(L)'
;NAMLEKYGLVENSWLQQKFNERDKWALVCGRTAFCADMKSAQHKERMNKELKRCLSPAKDIETFLQNFDKFLEDKRNKELEANSKMTKSSPYAPPVSIIQHAARVYTSAVFDMFMTEYVTGLECLVKGRQYDGPMQILTVEDGQHHEHVVRVNFEEEILSCSCCKFEHVGVLCGHLLTCITKKMRSIPDSYILKRWTRCAGNLSMTSHGSTAVEDPRCILSQRYDSLVHDFIQLSVRATEDEDIYSCAMKHRAAMCEEMEKVFNEKTSSLSYHLFGEHVW
;
A
#
# COMPACT_ATOMS: atom_id res chain seq x y z
N ASN A 1 0.97 12.81 38.50
CA ASN A 1 0.94 14.06 39.29
C ASN A 1 1.94 14.12 40.44
N ALA A 2 2.39 12.99 41.02
CA ALA A 2 3.36 12.99 42.12
C ALA A 2 4.67 13.79 41.88
N MET A 3 5.19 13.84 40.64
CA MET A 3 6.37 14.65 40.32
C MET A 3 6.08 16.17 40.37
N LEU A 4 4.93 16.61 39.85
CA LEU A 4 4.58 18.04 39.80
C LEU A 4 4.28 18.58 41.20
N GLU A 5 3.66 17.78 42.05
CA GLU A 5 3.42 18.10 43.46
C GLU A 5 4.73 18.19 44.25
N LYS A 6 5.65 17.24 44.07
CA LYS A 6 6.95 17.21 44.76
C LYS A 6 7.80 18.46 44.52
N TYR A 7 7.70 19.08 43.34
CA TYR A 7 8.48 20.26 42.97
C TYR A 7 7.67 21.57 42.98
N GLY A 8 6.41 21.54 43.43
CA GLY A 8 5.56 22.74 43.47
C GLY A 8 5.26 23.34 42.09
N LEU A 9 5.29 22.51 41.03
CA LEU A 9 5.17 22.93 39.63
C LEU A 9 3.75 22.73 39.08
N VAL A 10 2.77 22.46 39.94
CA VAL A 10 1.39 22.13 39.55
C VAL A 10 0.75 23.28 38.77
N GLU A 11 1.01 24.53 39.11
CA GLU A 11 0.47 25.73 38.44
C GLU A 11 1.38 26.30 37.34
N ASN A 12 2.46 25.60 36.98
CA ASN A 12 3.37 26.09 35.95
C ASN A 12 2.68 26.03 34.57
N SER A 13 2.28 27.19 34.07
CA SER A 13 1.53 27.34 32.81
C SER A 13 2.28 26.78 31.60
N TRP A 14 3.61 26.88 31.56
CA TRP A 14 4.42 26.33 30.48
C TRP A 14 4.42 24.79 30.49
N LEU A 15 4.54 24.16 31.66
CA LEU A 15 4.48 22.70 31.79
C LEU A 15 3.08 22.17 31.49
N GLN A 16 2.02 22.85 31.94
CA GLN A 16 0.65 22.51 31.60
C GLN A 16 0.41 22.61 30.09
N GLN A 17 0.87 23.69 29.46
CA GLN A 17 0.78 23.84 28.01
C GLN A 17 1.54 22.73 27.28
N LYS A 18 2.78 22.41 27.71
CA LYS A 18 3.54 21.32 27.11
C LYS A 18 2.88 19.97 27.28
N PHE A 19 2.29 19.70 28.45
CA PHE A 19 1.55 18.48 28.71
C PHE A 19 0.24 18.40 27.91
N ASN A 20 -0.43 19.53 27.66
CA ASN A 20 -1.61 19.60 26.79
C ASN A 20 -1.24 19.38 25.32
N GLU A 21 -0.03 19.79 24.91
CA GLU A 21 0.51 19.52 23.58
C GLU A 21 1.22 18.17 23.45
N ARG A 22 1.14 17.30 24.46
CA ARG A 22 1.88 16.02 24.47
C ARG A 22 1.59 15.15 23.26
N ASP A 23 0.41 15.23 22.68
CA ASP A 23 0.05 14.50 21.46
C ASP A 23 0.92 14.89 20.25
N LYS A 24 1.54 16.08 20.27
CA LYS A 24 2.43 16.59 19.21
C LYS A 24 3.89 16.12 19.34
N TRP A 25 4.34 15.69 20.52
CA TRP A 25 5.76 15.42 20.78
C TRP A 25 6.06 14.14 21.57
N ALA A 26 5.12 13.66 22.38
CA ALA A 26 5.27 12.42 23.12
C ALA A 26 4.95 11.24 22.20
N LEU A 27 5.95 10.41 21.93
CA LEU A 27 5.82 9.20 21.09
C LEU A 27 4.70 8.26 21.53
N VAL A 28 4.39 8.21 22.83
CA VAL A 28 3.31 7.38 23.40
C VAL A 28 1.92 7.93 23.05
N CYS A 29 1.79 9.26 22.93
CA CYS A 29 0.54 9.94 22.59
C CYS A 29 0.33 10.08 21.07
N GLY A 30 1.42 10.08 20.29
CA GLY A 30 1.36 10.11 18.82
C GLY A 30 1.14 8.75 18.13
N ARG A 31 1.00 7.65 18.88
CA ARG A 31 0.82 6.30 18.29
C ARG A 31 -0.49 6.14 17.51
N THR A 32 -1.45 7.03 17.72
CA THR A 32 -2.72 7.08 16.97
C THR A 32 -2.63 7.95 15.70
N ALA A 33 -1.53 8.67 15.49
CA ALA A 33 -1.32 9.50 14.31
C ALA A 33 -0.60 8.72 13.21
N PHE A 34 -1.18 8.73 12.00
CA PHE A 34 -0.58 8.10 10.83
C PHE A 34 0.74 8.79 10.42
N CYS A 35 1.82 8.02 10.42
CA CYS A 35 3.16 8.46 10.09
C CYS A 35 3.82 7.61 8.98
N ALA A 36 3.14 6.61 8.42
CA ALA A 36 3.65 5.81 7.29
C ALA A 36 5.05 5.19 7.53
N ASP A 37 5.32 4.74 8.77
CA ASP A 37 6.64 4.27 9.23
C ASP A 37 7.78 5.32 9.13
N MET A 38 7.43 6.60 8.88
CA MET A 38 8.37 7.70 8.88
C MET A 38 8.78 8.03 10.31
N LYS A 39 9.89 7.46 10.77
CA LYS A 39 10.56 7.93 12.00
C LYS A 39 10.98 9.38 11.79
N SER A 40 10.27 10.32 12.44
CA SER A 40 10.36 11.76 12.22
C SER A 40 11.79 12.34 12.25
N ALA A 41 12.69 11.74 13.04
CA ALA A 41 14.12 12.10 13.10
C ALA A 41 14.92 11.62 11.87
N GLN A 42 14.78 10.34 11.47
CA GLN A 42 15.51 9.77 10.34
C GLN A 42 15.09 10.40 9.00
N HIS A 43 13.82 10.78 8.87
CA HIS A 43 13.34 11.47 7.67
C HIS A 43 13.96 12.86 7.53
N LYS A 44 14.02 13.64 8.62
CA LYS A 44 14.69 14.95 8.64
C LYS A 44 16.16 14.82 8.31
N GLU A 45 16.87 13.85 8.88
CA GLU A 45 18.29 13.62 8.59
C GLU A 45 18.53 13.21 7.12
N ARG A 46 17.70 12.31 6.58
CA ARG A 46 17.80 11.87 5.18
C ARG A 46 17.49 12.99 4.20
N MET A 47 16.42 13.75 4.44
CA MET A 47 16.09 14.92 3.61
C MET A 47 17.15 15.99 3.71
N ASN A 48 17.67 16.27 4.91
CA ASN A 48 18.71 17.27 5.09
C ASN A 48 20.01 16.84 4.40
N LYS A 49 20.38 15.55 4.45
CA LYS A 49 21.51 15.00 3.69
C LYS A 49 21.34 15.15 2.18
N GLU A 50 20.15 14.85 1.66
CA GLU A 50 19.83 14.98 0.23
C GLU A 50 19.82 16.47 -0.20
N LEU A 51 19.23 17.37 0.60
CA LEU A 51 19.21 18.81 0.35
C LEU A 51 20.60 19.43 0.40
N LYS A 52 21.45 19.01 1.35
CA LYS A 52 22.87 19.43 1.43
C LYS A 52 23.66 19.05 0.18
N ARG A 53 23.26 18.02 -0.58
CA ARG A 53 23.87 17.68 -1.87
C ARG A 53 23.57 18.72 -2.94
N CYS A 54 22.40 19.35 -2.87
CA CYS A 54 21.98 20.44 -3.76
C CYS A 54 22.51 21.81 -3.29
N LEU A 55 22.66 21.99 -1.97
CA LEU A 55 23.14 23.22 -1.32
C LEU A 55 24.66 23.19 -1.14
N SER A 56 25.39 23.74 -2.10
CA SER A 56 26.81 24.07 -1.94
C SER A 56 26.94 25.56 -1.59
N PRO A 57 27.75 25.94 -0.58
CA PRO A 57 28.03 27.35 -0.28
C PRO A 57 28.67 28.12 -1.45
N ALA A 58 29.21 27.41 -2.44
CA ALA A 58 29.88 27.98 -3.61
C ALA A 58 28.99 28.06 -4.87
N LYS A 59 27.69 27.73 -4.77
CA LYS A 59 26.75 27.73 -5.91
C LYS A 59 25.75 28.86 -5.76
N ASP A 60 25.45 29.54 -6.87
CA ASP A 60 24.36 30.51 -6.94
C ASP A 60 22.97 29.83 -6.86
N ILE A 61 21.93 30.64 -6.67
CA ILE A 61 20.54 30.19 -6.54
C ILE A 61 20.08 29.47 -7.82
N GLU A 62 20.53 29.93 -8.99
CA GLU A 62 20.19 29.32 -10.28
C GLU A 62 20.69 27.87 -10.37
N THR A 63 21.95 27.65 -10.00
CA THR A 63 22.58 26.34 -9.95
C THR A 63 21.91 25.44 -8.89
N PHE A 64 21.43 26.01 -7.79
CA PHE A 64 20.62 25.27 -6.81
C PHE A 64 19.31 24.77 -7.43
N LEU A 65 18.55 25.64 -8.10
CA LEU A 65 17.25 25.29 -8.70
C LEU A 65 17.42 24.17 -9.74
N GLN A 66 18.41 24.28 -10.63
CA GLN A 66 18.71 23.24 -11.62
C GLN A 66 19.06 21.89 -10.98
N ASN A 67 19.87 21.89 -9.90
CA ASN A 67 20.21 20.66 -9.19
C ASN A 67 19.03 20.08 -8.40
N PHE A 68 18.13 20.94 -7.91
CA PHE A 68 16.93 20.52 -7.21
C PHE A 68 15.90 19.91 -8.18
N ASP A 69 15.71 20.51 -9.35
CA ASP A 69 14.84 19.96 -10.41
C ASP A 69 15.34 18.59 -10.86
N LYS A 70 16.64 18.45 -11.11
CA LYS A 70 17.26 17.15 -11.44
C LYS A 70 17.07 16.12 -10.32
N PHE A 71 17.18 16.54 -9.06
CA PHE A 71 16.90 15.67 -7.91
C PHE A 71 15.44 15.21 -7.86
N LEU A 72 14.49 16.10 -8.15
CA LEU A 72 13.06 15.74 -8.22
C LEU A 72 12.79 14.78 -9.38
N GLU A 73 13.41 15.02 -10.54
CA GLU A 73 13.34 14.14 -11.70
C GLU A 73 13.88 12.74 -11.39
N ASP A 74 15.04 12.64 -10.73
CA ASP A 74 15.60 11.37 -10.24
C ASP A 74 14.62 10.62 -9.32
N LYS A 75 13.87 11.33 -8.46
CA LYS A 75 12.86 10.71 -7.58
C LYS A 75 11.66 10.21 -8.37
N ARG A 76 11.15 11.00 -9.32
CA ARG A 76 10.03 10.62 -10.21
C ARG A 76 10.41 9.42 -11.08
N ASN A 77 11.62 9.40 -11.62
CA ASN A 77 12.12 8.29 -12.44
C ASN A 77 12.22 7.00 -11.61
N LYS A 78 12.72 7.07 -10.37
CA LYS A 78 12.74 5.92 -9.45
C LYS A 78 11.35 5.40 -9.11
N GLU A 79 10.38 6.30 -8.92
CA GLU A 79 8.99 5.91 -8.70
C GLU A 79 8.40 5.22 -9.94
N LEU A 80 8.66 5.76 -11.14
CA LEU A 80 8.23 5.17 -12.41
C LEU A 80 8.84 3.78 -12.63
N GLU A 81 10.14 3.61 -12.35
CA GLU A 81 10.81 2.32 -12.42
C GLU A 81 10.20 1.31 -11.44
N ALA A 82 9.93 1.72 -10.20
CA ALA A 82 9.31 0.88 -9.19
C ALA A 82 7.89 0.44 -9.62
N ASN A 83 7.08 1.37 -10.13
CA ASN A 83 5.76 1.08 -10.67
C ASN A 83 5.83 0.11 -11.86
N SER A 84 6.77 0.32 -12.79
CA SER A 84 6.96 -0.57 -13.94
C SER A 84 7.33 -1.99 -13.51
N LYS A 85 8.24 -2.14 -12.55
CA LYS A 85 8.62 -3.45 -11.99
C LYS A 85 7.41 -4.13 -11.34
N MET A 86 6.64 -3.39 -10.57
CA MET A 86 5.44 -3.90 -9.91
C MET A 86 4.35 -4.36 -10.89
N THR A 87 4.21 -3.72 -12.06
CA THR A 87 3.30 -4.19 -13.11
C THR A 87 3.82 -5.45 -13.80
N LYS A 88 5.14 -5.55 -14.01
CA LYS A 88 5.77 -6.65 -14.76
C LYS A 88 5.96 -7.93 -13.93
N SER A 89 6.08 -7.82 -12.62
CA SER A 89 6.31 -8.95 -11.73
C SER A 89 5.48 -8.83 -10.44
N SER A 90 4.71 -9.87 -10.14
CA SER A 90 4.08 -10.04 -8.83
C SER A 90 5.11 -10.59 -7.84
N PRO A 91 5.14 -10.11 -6.57
CA PRO A 91 5.98 -10.73 -5.56
C PRO A 91 5.57 -12.19 -5.33
N TYR A 92 6.52 -13.03 -4.97
CA TYR A 92 6.24 -14.40 -4.56
C TYR A 92 5.43 -14.38 -3.26
N ALA A 93 4.27 -15.03 -3.28
CA ALA A 93 3.39 -15.14 -2.12
C ALA A 93 3.22 -16.63 -1.76
N PRO A 94 3.60 -17.05 -0.55
CA PRO A 94 3.27 -18.37 -0.02
C PRO A 94 1.76 -18.66 -0.15
N PRO A 95 1.36 -19.95 -0.22
CA PRO A 95 -0.04 -20.36 -0.40
C PRO A 95 -0.88 -20.21 0.88
N VAL A 96 -0.85 -19.01 1.47
CA VAL A 96 -1.64 -18.59 2.62
C VAL A 96 -2.57 -17.49 2.13
N SER A 97 -3.88 -17.67 2.27
CA SER A 97 -4.89 -16.82 1.63
C SER A 97 -4.71 -15.33 1.94
N ILE A 98 -4.44 -14.97 3.19
CA ILE A 98 -4.26 -13.57 3.60
C ILE A 98 -2.98 -12.96 2.99
N ILE A 99 -1.92 -13.76 2.81
CA ILE A 99 -0.67 -13.32 2.17
C ILE A 99 -0.90 -13.12 0.67
N GLN A 100 -1.60 -14.04 0.02
CA GLN A 100 -1.96 -13.90 -1.39
C GLN A 100 -2.86 -12.68 -1.61
N HIS A 101 -3.78 -12.41 -0.69
CA HIS A 101 -4.58 -11.19 -0.73
C HIS A 101 -3.71 -9.93 -0.61
N ALA A 102 -2.80 -9.90 0.36
CA ALA A 102 -1.87 -8.80 0.56
C ALA A 102 -1.00 -8.55 -0.69
N ALA A 103 -0.47 -9.61 -1.32
CA ALA A 103 0.34 -9.53 -2.52
C ALA A 103 -0.39 -8.94 -3.73
N ARG A 104 -1.70 -9.21 -3.84
CA ARG A 104 -2.54 -8.64 -4.91
C ARG A 104 -2.85 -7.17 -4.68
N VAL A 105 -3.12 -6.79 -3.44
CA VAL A 105 -3.64 -5.45 -3.10
C VAL A 105 -2.52 -4.43 -2.91
N TYR A 106 -1.45 -4.78 -2.20
CA TYR A 106 -0.42 -3.83 -1.79
C TYR A 106 0.65 -3.60 -2.87
N THR A 107 1.25 -2.41 -2.83
CA THR A 107 2.52 -2.17 -3.54
C THR A 107 3.61 -3.13 -3.05
N SER A 108 4.63 -3.40 -3.87
CA SER A 108 5.72 -4.31 -3.49
C SER A 108 6.36 -3.92 -2.15
N ALA A 109 6.63 -2.64 -1.92
CA ALA A 109 7.23 -2.17 -0.68
C ALA A 109 6.33 -2.41 0.55
N VAL A 110 5.02 -2.20 0.41
CA VAL A 110 4.08 -2.45 1.51
C VAL A 110 3.85 -3.93 1.71
N PHE A 111 3.88 -4.74 0.65
CA PHE A 111 3.85 -6.19 0.78
C PHE A 111 5.06 -6.72 1.57
N ASP A 112 6.26 -6.17 1.36
CA ASP A 112 7.44 -6.52 2.16
C ASP A 112 7.28 -6.14 3.65
N MET A 113 6.66 -4.98 3.93
CA MET A 113 6.31 -4.57 5.30
C MET A 113 5.30 -5.54 5.93
N PHE A 114 4.27 -5.94 5.18
CA PHE A 114 3.29 -6.92 5.62
C PHE A 114 3.93 -8.28 5.90
N MET A 115 4.83 -8.75 5.02
CA MET A 115 5.56 -10.01 5.21
C MET A 115 6.48 -9.96 6.44
N THR A 116 7.12 -8.82 6.69
CA THR A 116 7.90 -8.61 7.91
C THR A 116 7.03 -8.78 9.14
N GLU A 117 5.86 -8.14 9.19
CA GLU A 117 4.92 -8.30 10.30
C GLU A 117 4.37 -9.71 10.42
N TYR A 118 4.10 -10.37 9.29
CA TYR A 118 3.65 -11.75 9.29
C TYR A 118 4.67 -12.68 9.94
N VAL A 119 5.96 -12.53 9.58
CA VAL A 119 7.06 -13.30 10.17
C VAL A 119 7.23 -12.98 11.65
N THR A 120 7.20 -11.70 12.05
CA THR A 120 7.22 -11.31 13.47
C THR A 120 6.05 -11.91 14.25
N GLY A 121 4.87 -12.02 13.62
CA GLY A 121 3.71 -12.69 14.20
C GLY A 121 3.94 -14.18 14.49
N LEU A 122 4.83 -14.86 13.77
CA LEU A 122 5.13 -16.27 14.03
C LEU A 122 5.84 -16.48 15.38
N GLU A 123 6.54 -15.46 15.89
CA GLU A 123 7.19 -15.48 17.21
C GLU A 123 6.23 -15.07 18.35
N CYS A 124 5.01 -14.63 18.02
CA CYS A 124 4.05 -14.18 19.02
C CYS A 124 3.28 -15.35 19.66
N LEU A 125 3.07 -15.27 20.98
CA LEU A 125 2.35 -16.27 21.76
C LEU A 125 1.05 -15.70 22.34
N VAL A 126 -0.08 -16.33 22.06
CA VAL A 126 -1.35 -15.99 22.70
C VAL A 126 -1.40 -16.62 24.09
N LYS A 127 -1.24 -15.80 25.14
CA LYS A 127 -1.25 -16.24 26.55
C LYS A 127 -2.65 -16.32 27.15
N GLY A 128 -3.55 -15.46 26.70
CA GLY A 128 -4.87 -15.30 27.32
C GLY A 128 -5.95 -14.99 26.31
N ARG A 129 -7.18 -15.42 26.61
CA ARG A 129 -8.37 -15.13 25.82
C ARG A 129 -9.54 -14.85 26.75
N GLN A 130 -10.20 -13.72 26.51
CA GLN A 130 -11.42 -13.27 27.17
C GLN A 130 -12.44 -12.86 26.11
N TYR A 131 -13.69 -12.72 26.53
CA TYR A 131 -14.79 -12.35 25.66
C TYR A 131 -15.57 -11.20 26.30
N ASP A 132 -15.93 -10.23 25.47
CA ASP A 132 -16.82 -9.13 25.80
C ASP A 132 -17.89 -9.05 24.70
N GLY A 133 -18.98 -9.80 24.90
CA GLY A 133 -19.97 -10.06 23.85
C GLY A 133 -19.34 -10.72 22.61
N PRO A 134 -19.52 -10.18 21.39
CA PRO A 134 -18.90 -10.70 20.16
C PRO A 134 -17.39 -10.40 20.07
N MET A 135 -16.86 -9.53 20.92
CA MET A 135 -15.46 -9.12 20.90
C MET A 135 -14.57 -10.16 21.60
N GLN A 136 -13.56 -10.65 20.90
CA GLN A 136 -12.48 -11.47 21.49
C GLN A 136 -11.35 -10.55 21.95
N ILE A 137 -11.00 -10.63 23.23
CA ILE A 137 -9.88 -9.88 23.82
C ILE A 137 -8.76 -10.88 24.12
N LEU A 138 -7.62 -10.71 23.46
CA LEU A 138 -6.49 -11.62 23.48
C LEU A 138 -5.27 -10.92 24.09
N THR A 139 -4.58 -11.60 25.01
CA THR A 139 -3.26 -11.18 25.49
C THR A 139 -2.20 -11.91 24.67
N VAL A 140 -1.40 -11.15 23.93
CA VAL A 140 -0.38 -11.66 23.01
C VAL A 140 0.99 -11.20 23.50
N GLU A 141 1.88 -12.13 23.77
CA GLU A 141 3.29 -11.85 24.04
C GLU A 141 4.08 -11.86 22.72
N ASP A 142 4.90 -10.85 22.49
CA ASP A 142 5.79 -10.78 21.32
C ASP A 142 7.14 -11.49 21.56
N GLY A 143 7.95 -11.63 20.51
CA GLY A 143 9.29 -12.25 20.61
C GLY A 143 10.27 -11.54 21.55
N GLN A 144 9.92 -10.34 22.06
CA GLN A 144 10.69 -9.60 23.05
C GLN A 144 10.08 -9.68 24.46
N HIS A 145 9.10 -10.57 24.66
CA HIS A 145 8.36 -10.74 25.91
C HIS A 145 7.52 -9.52 26.35
N HIS A 146 7.16 -8.62 25.42
CA HIS A 146 6.17 -7.59 25.73
C HIS A 146 4.76 -8.11 25.49
N GLU A 147 3.85 -7.78 26.40
CA GLU A 147 2.44 -8.14 26.29
C GLU A 147 1.63 -7.03 25.63
N HIS A 148 0.83 -7.42 24.65
CA HIS A 148 -0.08 -6.56 23.91
C HIS A 148 -1.51 -7.09 24.01
N VAL A 149 -2.46 -6.16 24.07
CA VAL A 149 -3.89 -6.48 24.04
C VAL A 149 -4.37 -6.37 22.60
N VAL A 150 -4.90 -7.47 22.08
CA VAL A 150 -5.50 -7.55 20.75
C VAL A 150 -7.01 -7.74 20.91
N ARG A 151 -7.81 -6.93 20.20
CA ARG A 151 -9.27 -7.04 20.19
C ARG A 151 -9.74 -7.36 18.76
N VAL A 152 -10.57 -8.39 18.63
CA VAL A 152 -11.06 -8.89 17.34
C VAL A 152 -12.55 -9.19 17.42
N ASN A 153 -13.34 -8.54 16.57
CA ASN A 153 -14.68 -8.96 16.20
C ASN A 153 -14.62 -9.52 14.77
N PHE A 154 -14.86 -10.82 14.60
CA PHE A 154 -14.80 -11.46 13.27
C PHE A 154 -16.06 -11.21 12.43
N GLU A 155 -17.20 -10.92 13.06
CA GLU A 155 -18.47 -10.68 12.36
C GLU A 155 -18.51 -9.26 11.78
N GLU A 156 -18.08 -8.29 12.56
CA GLU A 156 -18.01 -6.88 12.15
C GLU A 156 -16.64 -6.50 11.55
N GLU A 157 -15.71 -7.46 11.45
CA GLU A 157 -14.34 -7.28 10.98
C GLU A 157 -13.57 -6.14 11.70
N ILE A 158 -13.84 -5.93 13.00
CA ILE A 158 -13.18 -4.91 13.81
C ILE A 158 -11.92 -5.49 14.44
N LEU A 159 -10.78 -4.90 14.11
CA LEU A 159 -9.45 -5.31 14.55
C LEU A 159 -8.74 -4.15 15.27
N SER A 160 -8.21 -4.38 16.47
CA SER A 160 -7.32 -3.40 17.11
C SER A 160 -6.25 -4.05 17.96
N CYS A 161 -5.14 -3.33 18.14
CA CYS A 161 -4.03 -3.77 18.96
C CYS A 161 -3.46 -2.59 19.76
N SER A 162 -3.11 -2.82 21.02
CA SER A 162 -2.47 -1.82 21.88
C SER A 162 -1.12 -1.30 21.36
N CYS A 163 -0.48 -1.99 20.41
CA CYS A 163 0.73 -1.49 19.76
C CYS A 163 0.47 -0.32 18.80
N CYS A 164 -0.78 -0.13 18.37
CA CYS A 164 -1.25 0.92 17.45
C CYS A 164 -0.49 1.01 16.12
N LYS A 165 0.12 -0.09 15.65
CA LYS A 165 0.93 -0.07 14.43
C LYS A 165 0.11 0.21 13.18
N PHE A 166 -1.14 -0.27 13.11
CA PHE A 166 -1.99 0.02 11.97
C PHE A 166 -2.32 1.51 11.90
N GLU A 167 -2.64 2.12 13.04
CA GLU A 167 -2.92 3.53 13.17
C GLU A 167 -1.69 4.39 12.79
N HIS A 168 -0.49 3.93 13.17
CA HIS A 168 0.75 4.64 12.91
C HIS A 168 1.35 4.42 11.51
N VAL A 169 1.22 3.21 10.95
CA VAL A 169 1.91 2.78 9.72
C VAL A 169 0.93 2.44 8.59
N GLY A 170 -0.29 2.04 8.92
CA GLY A 170 -1.30 1.59 7.95
C GLY A 170 -1.17 0.14 7.52
N VAL A 171 -0.40 -0.67 8.26
CA VAL A 171 -0.21 -2.11 8.04
C VAL A 171 -0.50 -2.85 9.35
N LEU A 172 -1.21 -3.97 9.26
CA LEU A 172 -1.52 -4.82 10.42
C LEU A 172 -0.24 -5.33 11.09
N CYS A 173 -0.16 -5.22 12.42
CA CYS A 173 1.00 -5.71 13.18
C CYS A 173 1.03 -7.25 13.27
N GLY A 174 2.22 -7.78 13.57
CA GLY A 174 2.40 -9.20 13.88
C GLY A 174 1.42 -9.73 14.92
N HIS A 175 1.16 -8.99 16.00
CA HIS A 175 0.21 -9.41 17.05
C HIS A 175 -1.22 -9.66 16.50
N LEU A 176 -1.70 -8.78 15.62
CA LEU A 176 -2.99 -8.94 14.96
C LEU A 176 -2.97 -10.12 13.99
N LEU A 177 -1.93 -10.21 13.16
CA LEU A 177 -1.79 -11.27 12.17
C LEU A 177 -1.79 -12.66 12.81
N THR A 178 -1.08 -12.86 13.92
CA THR A 178 -1.10 -14.11 14.70
C THR A 178 -2.51 -14.52 15.13
N CYS A 179 -3.36 -13.54 15.46
CA CYS A 179 -4.71 -13.78 15.95
C CYS A 179 -5.72 -14.07 14.82
N ILE A 180 -5.56 -13.44 13.64
CA ILE A 180 -6.56 -13.51 12.57
C ILE A 180 -6.24 -14.52 11.46
N THR A 181 -4.96 -14.87 11.24
CA THR A 181 -4.52 -15.66 10.06
C THR A 181 -5.23 -17.02 9.93
N LYS A 182 -5.66 -17.62 11.04
CA LYS A 182 -6.37 -18.92 11.04
C LYS A 182 -7.86 -18.81 10.68
N LYS A 183 -8.44 -17.61 10.75
CA LYS A 183 -9.90 -17.40 10.61
C LYS A 183 -10.27 -16.45 9.48
N MET A 184 -9.35 -15.58 9.05
CA MET A 184 -9.57 -14.63 7.96
C MET A 184 -8.74 -15.03 6.74
N ARG A 185 -9.38 -15.02 5.57
CA ARG A 185 -8.72 -15.33 4.28
C ARG A 185 -8.25 -14.08 3.54
N SER A 186 -8.74 -12.91 3.93
CA SER A 186 -8.44 -11.60 3.36
C SER A 186 -8.25 -10.59 4.49
N ILE A 187 -7.57 -9.50 4.15
CA ILE A 187 -7.48 -8.31 4.99
C ILE A 187 -8.79 -7.55 4.78
N PRO A 188 -9.52 -7.14 5.83
CA PRO A 188 -10.72 -6.34 5.65
C PRO A 188 -10.41 -4.99 4.99
N ASP A 189 -11.32 -4.49 4.16
CA ASP A 189 -11.12 -3.27 3.38
C ASP A 189 -10.84 -2.04 4.26
N SER A 190 -11.42 -1.99 5.46
CA SER A 190 -11.18 -0.95 6.47
C SER A 190 -9.72 -0.90 6.94
N TYR A 191 -8.96 -1.98 6.76
CA TYR A 191 -7.54 -2.09 7.10
C TYR A 191 -6.62 -2.02 5.86
N ILE A 192 -7.14 -1.56 4.72
CA ILE A 192 -6.39 -1.32 3.50
C ILE A 192 -6.43 0.17 3.17
N LEU A 193 -5.32 0.86 3.43
CA LEU A 193 -5.22 2.27 3.04
C LEU A 193 -4.99 2.41 1.54
N LYS A 194 -5.79 3.25 0.86
CA LYS A 194 -5.66 3.52 -0.59
C LYS A 194 -4.24 3.91 -1.03
N ARG A 195 -3.50 4.64 -0.20
CA ARG A 195 -2.10 5.04 -0.47
C ARG A 195 -1.15 3.83 -0.60
N TRP A 196 -1.49 2.72 0.03
CA TRP A 196 -0.67 1.51 0.08
C TRP A 196 -0.98 0.51 -1.02
N THR A 197 -2.03 0.73 -1.80
CA THR A 197 -2.44 -0.18 -2.86
C THR A 197 -1.66 0.06 -4.14
N ARG A 198 -1.60 -0.96 -5.01
CA ARG A 198 -0.97 -0.86 -6.35
C ARG A 198 -1.60 0.23 -7.23
N CYS A 199 -2.82 0.66 -6.90
CA CYS A 199 -3.56 1.71 -7.59
C CYS A 199 -3.35 3.13 -6.99
N ALA A 200 -2.44 3.30 -6.03
CA ALA A 200 -2.25 4.57 -5.32
C ALA A 200 -1.81 5.74 -6.23
N GLY A 201 -1.14 5.46 -7.35
CA GLY A 201 -0.71 6.46 -8.35
C GLY A 201 -1.87 7.13 -9.12
N ASN A 202 -3.11 6.67 -8.93
CA ASN A 202 -4.30 7.18 -9.61
C ASN A 202 -5.03 8.28 -8.81
N LEU A 203 -4.37 8.86 -7.80
CA LEU A 203 -4.84 10.08 -7.14
C LEU A 203 -4.72 11.25 -8.13
N SER A 204 -5.68 11.38 -9.03
CA SER A 204 -6.01 12.71 -9.55
C SER A 204 -6.30 13.57 -8.34
N MET A 205 -5.49 14.62 -8.14
CA MET A 205 -5.79 15.68 -7.19
C MET A 205 -7.07 16.37 -7.68
N THR A 206 -8.22 15.79 -7.38
CA THR A 206 -9.51 16.45 -7.53
C THR A 206 -9.67 17.37 -6.32
N SER A 207 -9.00 18.52 -6.39
CA SER A 207 -9.52 19.68 -5.68
C SER A 207 -10.87 20.01 -6.31
N HIS A 208 -11.91 19.85 -5.50
CA HIS A 208 -13.31 20.21 -5.76
C HIS A 208 -14.12 19.25 -6.62
N GLY A 209 -15.29 18.91 -6.10
CA GLY A 209 -16.14 17.81 -6.54
C GLY A 209 -16.47 17.86 -8.02
N SER A 210 -16.22 16.75 -8.69
CA SER A 210 -16.84 16.38 -9.96
C SER A 210 -16.79 14.87 -10.08
N THR A 211 -17.85 14.30 -10.64
CA THR A 211 -18.11 12.89 -10.91
C THR A 211 -16.86 12.10 -11.29
N ALA A 212 -16.72 10.92 -10.69
CA ALA A 212 -15.64 9.96 -10.95
C ALA A 212 -15.61 9.60 -12.45
N VAL A 213 -14.71 10.26 -13.18
CA VAL A 213 -14.26 9.75 -14.48
C VAL A 213 -13.12 8.79 -14.16
N GLU A 214 -13.39 7.49 -14.33
CA GLU A 214 -12.36 6.45 -14.22
C GLU A 214 -11.23 6.74 -15.22
N ASP A 215 -9.99 6.80 -14.72
CA ASP A 215 -8.80 7.04 -15.54
C ASP A 215 -8.70 5.92 -16.59
N PRO A 216 -8.59 6.23 -17.91
CA PRO A 216 -8.42 5.24 -18.97
C PRO A 216 -7.30 4.22 -18.71
N ARG A 217 -6.27 4.59 -17.95
CA ARG A 217 -5.15 3.72 -17.57
C ARG A 217 -5.53 2.67 -16.52
N CYS A 218 -6.51 2.94 -15.66
CA CYS A 218 -7.06 1.98 -14.70
C CYS A 218 -7.82 0.87 -15.42
N ILE A 219 -8.61 1.24 -16.42
CA ILE A 219 -9.34 0.30 -17.29
C ILE A 219 -8.34 -0.59 -18.05
N LEU A 220 -7.24 -0.02 -18.57
CA LEU A 220 -6.20 -0.79 -19.26
C LEU A 220 -5.49 -1.78 -18.33
N SER A 221 -5.10 -1.35 -17.11
CA SER A 221 -4.44 -2.24 -16.15
C SER A 221 -5.36 -3.37 -15.67
N GLN A 222 -6.63 -3.07 -15.36
CA GLN A 222 -7.60 -4.08 -14.94
C GLN A 222 -7.90 -5.09 -16.05
N ARG A 223 -8.08 -4.62 -17.30
CA ARG A 223 -8.25 -5.51 -18.46
C ARG A 223 -7.03 -6.39 -18.67
N TYR A 224 -5.83 -5.83 -18.55
CA TYR A 224 -4.58 -6.58 -18.66
C TYR A 224 -4.45 -7.65 -17.57
N ASP A 225 -4.64 -7.29 -16.30
CA ASP A 225 -4.51 -8.21 -15.18
C ASP A 225 -5.53 -9.36 -15.25
N SER A 226 -6.77 -9.06 -15.63
CA SER A 226 -7.81 -10.09 -15.85
C SER A 226 -7.44 -11.05 -16.97
N LEU A 227 -7.03 -10.51 -18.13
CA LEU A 227 -6.66 -11.34 -19.28
C LEU A 227 -5.46 -12.23 -18.96
N VAL A 228 -4.40 -11.68 -18.35
CA VAL A 228 -3.20 -12.45 -17.99
C VAL A 228 -3.54 -13.60 -17.06
N HIS A 229 -4.36 -13.35 -16.03
CA HIS A 229 -4.79 -14.40 -15.12
C HIS A 229 -5.49 -15.56 -15.86
N ASP A 230 -6.48 -15.23 -16.70
CA ASP A 230 -7.30 -16.24 -17.37
C ASP A 230 -6.50 -17.01 -18.43
N PHE A 231 -5.62 -16.32 -19.19
CA PHE A 231 -4.76 -16.98 -20.18
C PHE A 231 -3.67 -17.84 -19.55
N ILE A 232 -3.13 -17.47 -18.38
CA ILE A 232 -2.21 -18.33 -17.65
C ILE A 232 -2.92 -19.61 -17.21
N GLN A 233 -4.13 -19.51 -16.64
CA GLN A 233 -4.90 -20.69 -16.23
C GLN A 233 -5.24 -21.60 -17.41
N LEU A 234 -5.66 -21.01 -18.53
CA LEU A 234 -5.94 -21.75 -19.76
C LEU A 234 -4.69 -22.44 -20.32
N SER A 235 -3.53 -21.77 -20.26
CA SER A 235 -2.25 -22.34 -20.70
C SER A 235 -1.85 -23.55 -19.86
N VAL A 236 -1.95 -23.45 -18.52
CA VAL A 236 -1.65 -24.58 -17.62
C VAL A 236 -2.55 -25.77 -17.95
N ARG A 237 -3.86 -25.55 -18.09
CA ARG A 237 -4.82 -26.62 -18.41
C ARG A 237 -4.58 -27.24 -19.80
N ALA A 238 -4.20 -26.41 -20.78
CA ALA A 238 -3.92 -26.88 -22.13
C ALA A 238 -2.66 -27.74 -22.20
N THR A 239 -1.68 -27.55 -21.30
CA THR A 239 -0.46 -28.38 -21.28
C THR A 239 -0.66 -29.79 -20.75
N GLU A 240 -1.81 -30.09 -20.15
CA GLU A 240 -2.09 -31.40 -19.55
C GLU A 240 -2.50 -32.46 -20.59
N ASP A 241 -2.94 -32.04 -21.78
CA ASP A 241 -3.49 -32.92 -22.81
C ASP A 241 -3.30 -32.34 -24.23
N GLU A 242 -2.88 -33.18 -25.18
CA GLU A 242 -2.53 -32.77 -26.55
C GLU A 242 -3.75 -32.28 -27.36
N ASP A 243 -4.94 -32.85 -27.12
CA ASP A 243 -6.16 -32.44 -27.81
C ASP A 243 -6.63 -31.07 -27.28
N ILE A 244 -6.48 -30.83 -25.97
CA ILE A 244 -6.77 -29.53 -25.35
C ILE A 244 -5.76 -28.47 -25.82
N TYR A 245 -4.48 -28.81 -25.94
CA TYR A 245 -3.45 -27.94 -26.50
C TYR A 245 -3.76 -27.53 -27.94
N SER A 246 -4.06 -28.51 -28.81
CA SER A 246 -4.42 -28.28 -30.20
C SER A 246 -5.68 -27.40 -30.34
N CYS A 247 -6.68 -27.64 -29.48
CA CYS A 247 -7.87 -26.81 -29.38
C CYS A 247 -7.55 -25.36 -28.99
N ALA A 248 -6.73 -25.15 -27.94
CA ALA A 248 -6.32 -23.83 -27.49
C ALA A 248 -5.54 -23.06 -28.57
N MET A 249 -4.64 -23.73 -29.30
CA MET A 249 -3.85 -23.13 -30.37
C MET A 249 -4.69 -22.72 -31.58
N LYS A 250 -5.67 -23.54 -31.97
CA LYS A 250 -6.62 -23.22 -33.04
C LYS A 250 -7.42 -21.96 -32.70
N HIS A 251 -7.96 -21.87 -31.49
CA HIS A 251 -8.76 -20.72 -31.07
C HIS A 251 -7.92 -19.46 -30.80
N ARG A 252 -6.66 -19.62 -30.37
CA ARG A 252 -5.71 -18.50 -30.25
C ARG A 252 -5.53 -17.76 -31.58
N ALA A 253 -5.31 -18.50 -32.67
CA ALA A 253 -5.10 -17.88 -33.99
C ALA A 253 -6.32 -17.07 -34.44
N ALA A 254 -7.52 -17.66 -34.32
CA ALA A 254 -8.78 -16.97 -34.64
C ALA A 254 -8.98 -15.70 -33.79
N MET A 255 -8.69 -15.78 -32.49
CA MET A 255 -8.80 -14.63 -31.59
C MET A 255 -7.82 -13.50 -31.95
N CYS A 256 -6.57 -13.83 -32.32
CA CYS A 256 -5.61 -12.83 -32.78
C CYS A 256 -6.08 -12.12 -34.07
N GLU A 257 -6.60 -12.87 -35.04
CA GLU A 257 -7.16 -12.29 -36.28
C GLU A 257 -8.37 -11.39 -36.01
N GLU A 258 -9.26 -11.78 -35.11
CA GLU A 258 -10.41 -10.95 -34.70
C GLU A 258 -9.95 -9.66 -34.01
N MET A 259 -8.96 -9.73 -33.12
CA MET A 259 -8.39 -8.55 -32.47
C MET A 259 -7.75 -7.58 -33.47
N GLU A 260 -7.02 -8.10 -34.47
CA GLU A 260 -6.44 -7.28 -35.54
C GLU A 260 -7.50 -6.63 -36.42
N LYS A 261 -8.59 -7.33 -36.75
CA LYS A 261 -9.74 -6.74 -37.47
C LYS A 261 -10.36 -5.59 -36.70
N VAL A 262 -10.65 -5.78 -35.41
CA VAL A 262 -11.20 -4.73 -34.54
C VAL A 262 -10.23 -3.55 -34.42
N PHE A 263 -8.93 -3.80 -34.38
CA PHE A 263 -7.91 -2.75 -34.37
C PHE A 263 -7.92 -1.94 -35.67
N ASN A 264 -7.96 -2.61 -36.82
CA ASN A 264 -7.94 -2.00 -38.16
C ASN A 264 -9.24 -1.24 -38.49
N GLU A 265 -10.40 -1.70 -38.02
CA GLU A 265 -11.67 -1.00 -38.17
C GLU A 265 -11.68 0.32 -37.37
N LYS A 266 -11.12 0.31 -36.16
CA LYS A 266 -10.99 1.52 -35.33
C LYS A 266 -10.02 2.55 -35.91
N THR A 267 -8.88 2.12 -36.46
CA THR A 267 -7.93 3.03 -37.11
C THR A 267 -8.46 3.59 -38.42
N SER A 268 -9.18 2.78 -39.21
CA SER A 268 -9.85 3.24 -40.44
C SER A 268 -10.93 4.29 -40.13
N SER A 269 -11.76 4.07 -39.10
CA SER A 269 -12.77 5.04 -38.65
C SER A 269 -12.18 6.39 -38.17
N LEU A 270 -10.95 6.41 -37.65
CA LEU A 270 -10.25 7.65 -37.30
C LEU A 270 -9.70 8.38 -38.53
N SER A 271 -9.24 7.65 -39.57
CA SER A 271 -8.76 8.27 -40.81
C SER A 271 -9.86 8.97 -41.62
N TYR A 272 -11.08 8.43 -41.66
CA TYR A 272 -12.21 9.08 -42.34
C TYR A 272 -12.63 10.41 -41.68
N HIS A 273 -12.42 10.56 -40.37
CA HIS A 273 -12.69 11.83 -39.66
C HIS A 273 -11.62 12.91 -39.88
N LEU A 274 -10.38 12.54 -40.19
CA LEU A 274 -9.29 13.51 -40.43
C LEU A 274 -9.21 13.99 -41.90
N PHE A 275 -9.75 13.22 -42.86
CA PHE A 275 -9.74 13.59 -44.28
C PHE A 275 -11.09 14.16 -44.79
N GLY A 276 -12.12 14.26 -43.94
CA GLY A 276 -13.44 14.77 -44.31
C GLY A 276 -13.64 16.29 -44.23
N GLU A 277 -12.67 17.06 -43.70
CA GLU A 277 -12.82 18.51 -43.48
C GLU A 277 -12.17 19.41 -44.55
N HIS A 278 -11.65 18.87 -45.65
CA HIS A 278 -11.14 19.68 -46.76
C HIS A 278 -11.69 19.23 -48.11
N VAL A 279 -12.98 19.49 -48.35
CA VAL A 279 -13.50 19.78 -49.69
C VAL A 279 -14.57 20.88 -49.58
N TRP A 280 -14.16 22.11 -49.90
CA TRP A 280 -14.98 23.12 -50.57
C TRP A 280 -14.12 23.69 -51.70
#